data_AF-A0A369QCL5-F1
#
_entry.id   AF-A0A369QCL5-F1
#
_cell.length_a   1.000
_cell.length_b   1.000
_cell.length_c   1.000
_cell.angle_alpha   90.00
_cell.angle_beta   90.00
_cell.angle_gamma   90.00
#
_symmetry.space_group_name_H-M   'P 1'
#
loop_
_entity.id
_entity.type
_entity.pdbx_description
1 polymer ?
#
loop_
_entity_poly.entity_id
_entity_poly.type
_entity_poly.pdbx_seq_one_letter_code
_entity_poly.pdbx_strand_id
1 'polypeptide(L)'
;MVKFLLVLAFILPVGAFTCFSQTADSTQINSAENKVPAAPKYFLALDKPGKISRIRFFTGNKITFKLVDEKRTYSGQITDIKKNSLVMWDTEIPLRDIRKIRLTNTSPVSSGLQFLGRLLKSGGLLFTVVGGGNYLLDVEPGENTLTFLTYTASAVVAGQILTSTSRNRTYKINQRNRLKTIEQFW
;
A
#
# COMPACT_ATOMS: atom_id res chain seq x y z
N MET A 1 -41.81 -10.65 -11.42
CA MET A 1 -40.53 -9.94 -11.21
C MET A 1 -40.33 -9.59 -9.73
N VAL A 2 -40.14 -10.59 -8.85
CA VAL A 2 -39.95 -10.36 -7.38
C VAL A 2 -38.97 -11.37 -6.76
N LYS A 3 -37.96 -11.85 -7.52
CA LYS A 3 -37.01 -12.86 -7.00
C LYS A 3 -35.56 -12.37 -6.85
N PHE A 4 -35.26 -11.12 -7.20
CA PHE A 4 -33.90 -10.56 -7.10
C PHE A 4 -33.67 -9.61 -5.92
N LEU A 5 -34.69 -9.36 -5.08
CA LEU A 5 -34.61 -8.41 -3.98
C LEU A 5 -34.08 -9.02 -2.66
N LEU A 6 -33.94 -10.35 -2.57
CA LEU A 6 -33.48 -11.03 -1.35
C LEU A 6 -31.97 -11.22 -1.24
N VAL A 7 -31.20 -10.99 -2.31
CA VAL A 7 -29.74 -11.20 -2.30
C VAL A 7 -28.98 -9.95 -1.80
N LEU A 8 -29.63 -8.78 -1.73
CA LEU A 8 -28.98 -7.53 -1.30
C LEU A 8 -28.97 -7.31 0.22
N ALA A 9 -29.62 -8.18 1.01
CA ALA A 9 -29.76 -8.03 2.46
C ALA A 9 -28.61 -8.67 3.27
N PHE A 10 -27.64 -9.35 2.63
CA PHE A 10 -26.60 -10.12 3.33
C PHE A 10 -25.20 -9.46 3.38
N ILE A 11 -25.04 -8.20 2.93
CA ILE A 11 -23.73 -7.51 2.85
C ILE A 11 -23.66 -6.25 3.74
N LEU A 12 -24.30 -6.25 4.90
CA LEU A 12 -24.12 -5.16 5.88
C LEU A 12 -23.91 -5.70 7.30
N PRO A 13 -22.65 -5.98 7.70
CA PRO A 13 -22.25 -5.75 9.08
C PRO A 13 -21.81 -4.29 9.18
N VAL A 14 -22.74 -3.39 9.53
CA VAL A 14 -22.40 -2.06 10.04
C VAL A 14 -21.74 -2.28 11.39
N GLY A 15 -20.42 -2.21 11.40
CA GLY A 15 -19.60 -2.30 12.60
C GLY A 15 -20.01 -1.25 13.62
N ALA A 16 -20.23 -1.72 14.84
CA ALA A 16 -20.35 -0.89 16.02
C ALA A 16 -19.07 -0.05 16.17
N PHE A 17 -19.19 1.26 15.99
CA PHE A 17 -18.18 2.22 16.42
C PHE A 17 -18.21 2.28 17.95
N THR A 18 -17.38 1.47 18.63
CA THR A 18 -17.10 1.66 20.05
C THR A 18 -16.22 2.91 20.21
N CYS A 19 -16.82 3.98 20.71
CA CYS A 19 -16.12 5.19 21.09
C CYS A 19 -15.41 4.94 22.44
N PHE A 20 -14.08 4.91 22.47
CA PHE A 20 -13.33 4.93 23.72
C PHE A 20 -13.21 6.38 24.19
N SER A 21 -13.89 6.69 25.29
CA SER A 21 -13.67 7.88 26.10
C SER A 21 -12.32 7.75 26.81
N GLN A 22 -11.47 8.78 26.75
CA GLN A 22 -10.31 8.90 27.62
C GLN A 22 -10.50 10.12 28.53
N THR A 23 -10.93 9.85 29.76
CA THR A 23 -10.66 10.65 30.94
C THR A 23 -9.35 10.16 31.55
N ALA A 24 -8.43 11.08 31.84
CA ALA A 24 -7.82 11.25 33.16
C ALA A 24 -6.65 12.24 33.06
N ASP A 25 -6.86 13.39 33.70
CA ASP A 25 -5.83 14.21 34.28
C ASP A 25 -4.85 13.35 35.09
N SER A 26 -3.56 13.50 34.82
CA SER A 26 -2.50 13.09 35.74
C SER A 26 -1.39 14.14 35.73
N THR A 27 -1.52 15.08 36.65
CA THR A 27 -0.45 15.68 37.47
C THR A 27 0.98 15.38 37.03
N GLN A 28 1.61 16.33 36.33
CA GLN A 28 3.06 16.35 36.17
C GLN A 28 3.71 17.00 37.39
N ILE A 29 4.36 16.15 38.19
CA ILE A 29 5.31 16.53 39.23
C ILE A 29 6.57 17.04 38.52
N ASN A 30 6.92 18.30 38.78
CA ASN A 30 8.16 18.93 38.34
C ASN A 30 9.36 18.23 38.99
N SER A 31 9.87 17.17 38.35
CA SER A 31 11.21 16.65 38.63
C SER A 31 12.19 17.42 37.76
N ALA A 32 13.19 18.06 38.38
CA ALA A 32 14.28 18.72 37.69
C ALA A 32 15.08 17.69 36.88
N GLU A 33 14.69 17.52 35.62
CA GLU A 33 15.33 16.63 34.65
C GLU A 33 16.71 17.21 34.32
N ASN A 34 17.74 16.51 34.78
CA ASN A 34 19.11 16.71 34.35
C ASN A 34 19.15 16.46 32.84
N LYS A 35 19.08 17.53 32.03
CA LYS A 35 19.06 17.49 30.56
C LYS A 35 20.38 16.90 30.06
N VAL A 36 20.46 15.58 30.02
CA VAL A 36 21.39 14.88 29.13
C VAL A 36 21.09 15.41 27.73
N PRO A 37 22.08 15.92 26.98
CA PRO A 37 21.83 16.43 25.64
C PRO A 37 21.18 15.31 24.82
N ALA A 38 19.94 15.56 24.38
CA ALA A 38 19.17 14.58 23.64
C ALA A 38 19.99 14.14 22.42
N ALA A 39 20.20 12.82 22.29
CA ALA A 39 20.93 12.28 21.15
C ALA A 39 20.28 12.76 19.84
N PRO A 40 21.09 13.13 18.82
CA PRO A 40 20.57 13.62 17.55
C PRO A 40 19.69 12.54 16.91
N LYS A 41 18.44 12.89 16.61
CA LYS A 41 17.49 12.00 15.93
C LYS A 41 17.67 12.13 14.43
N TYR A 42 17.69 11.03 13.70
CA TYR A 42 17.81 11.03 12.25
C TYR A 42 16.54 10.50 11.58
N PHE A 43 16.27 10.98 10.37
CA PHE A 43 15.31 10.36 9.47
C PHE A 43 15.96 10.02 8.13
N LEU A 44 15.41 9.01 7.46
CA LEU A 44 15.88 8.57 6.16
C LEU A 44 15.18 9.37 5.06
N ALA A 45 15.94 9.91 4.12
CA ALA A 45 15.45 10.66 2.98
C ALA A 45 15.88 10.00 1.67
N LEU A 46 14.90 9.64 0.84
CA LEU A 46 15.11 9.20 -0.52
C LEU A 46 14.90 10.39 -1.47
N ASP A 47 16.00 10.87 -2.04
CA ASP A 47 16.01 11.91 -3.05
C ASP A 47 15.61 11.35 -4.42
N LYS A 48 14.69 12.05 -5.09
CA LYS A 48 14.30 11.76 -6.47
C LYS A 48 14.99 12.75 -7.42
N PRO A 49 15.55 12.31 -8.54
CA PRO A 49 16.17 13.21 -9.49
C PRO A 49 15.08 14.13 -10.10
N GLY A 50 15.37 15.43 -10.15
CA GLY A 50 14.47 16.44 -10.75
C GLY A 50 13.22 16.78 -9.92
N LYS A 51 13.08 16.27 -8.68
CA LYS A 51 11.97 16.65 -7.79
C LYS A 51 12.49 17.12 -6.43
N ILE A 52 11.94 18.23 -5.95
CA ILE A 52 12.24 18.77 -4.60
C ILE A 52 11.65 17.86 -3.51
N SER A 53 10.55 17.17 -3.81
CA SER A 53 9.89 16.21 -2.93
C SER A 53 10.78 14.98 -2.62
N ARG A 54 11.23 14.89 -1.36
CA ARG A 54 11.91 13.72 -0.79
C ARG A 54 10.89 12.78 -0.16
N ILE A 55 11.12 11.48 -0.26
CA ILE A 55 10.35 10.51 0.54
C ILE A 55 11.08 10.35 1.86
N ARG A 56 10.38 10.60 2.96
CA ARG A 56 10.93 10.53 4.32
C ARG A 56 10.47 9.24 4.98
N PHE A 57 11.39 8.55 5.65
CA PHE A 57 11.08 7.41 6.51
C PHE A 57 11.56 7.72 7.92
N PHE A 58 10.70 7.43 8.88
CA PHE A 58 10.94 7.60 10.31
C PHE A 58 11.04 6.23 10.98
N THR A 59 11.52 6.22 12.22
CA THR A 59 11.41 5.07 13.10
C THR A 59 9.94 4.63 13.21
N GLY A 60 9.70 3.32 13.19
CA GLY A 60 8.37 2.70 13.13
C GLY A 60 7.83 2.46 11.71
N ASN A 61 8.35 3.17 10.69
CA ASN A 61 7.87 2.96 9.32
C ASN A 61 8.29 1.59 8.79
N LYS A 62 7.39 0.92 8.07
CA LYS A 62 7.73 -0.29 7.32
C LYS A 62 8.44 0.07 6.01
N ILE A 63 9.64 -0.45 5.82
CA ILE A 63 10.43 -0.29 4.60
C ILE A 63 10.66 -1.65 3.94
N THR A 64 10.69 -1.66 2.61
CA THR A 64 11.05 -2.85 1.83
C THR A 64 12.25 -2.52 0.97
N PHE A 65 13.33 -3.29 1.07
CA PHE A 65 14.57 -3.02 0.36
C PHE A 65 15.29 -4.30 -0.07
N LYS A 66 16.30 -4.14 -0.91
CA LYS A 66 17.15 -5.21 -1.41
C LYS A 66 18.60 -4.77 -1.28
N LEU A 67 19.44 -5.65 -0.74
CA LEU A 67 20.87 -5.42 -0.59
C LEU A 67 21.63 -5.56 -1.92
N VAL A 68 22.88 -5.09 -1.97
CA VAL A 68 23.74 -5.11 -3.17
C VAL A 68 24.06 -6.54 -3.58
N ASP A 69 24.54 -7.35 -2.63
CA ASP A 69 25.06 -8.69 -2.87
C ASP A 69 24.00 -9.79 -2.83
N GLU A 70 22.77 -9.42 -2.48
CA GLU A 70 21.71 -10.39 -2.27
C GLU A 70 20.62 -10.35 -3.33
N LYS A 71 20.04 -11.52 -3.59
CA LYS A 71 18.89 -11.65 -4.49
C LYS A 71 17.55 -11.42 -3.78
N ARG A 72 17.49 -11.67 -2.47
CA ARG A 72 16.26 -11.59 -1.66
C ARG A 72 15.85 -10.14 -1.38
N THR A 73 14.59 -9.95 -1.02
CA THR A 73 14.03 -8.65 -0.63
C THR A 73 13.62 -8.74 0.83
N TYR A 74 14.03 -7.73 1.60
CA TYR A 74 13.76 -7.59 3.03
C TYR A 74 12.63 -6.60 3.24
N SER A 75 11.72 -6.90 4.18
CA SER A 75 10.61 -6.01 4.52
C SER A 75 10.37 -6.04 6.02
N GLY A 76 10.51 -4.91 6.68
CA GLY A 76 10.39 -4.82 8.13
C GLY A 76 10.22 -3.38 8.60
N GLN A 77 9.98 -3.20 9.90
CA GLN A 77 9.88 -1.88 10.52
C GLN A 77 11.27 -1.36 10.87
N ILE A 78 11.48 -0.07 10.69
CA ILE A 78 12.71 0.62 11.08
C ILE A 78 12.68 0.82 12.60
N THR A 79 13.59 0.18 13.32
CA THR A 79 13.68 0.33 14.79
C THR A 79 14.40 1.61 15.16
N ASP A 80 15.52 1.89 14.49
CA ASP A 80 16.34 3.07 14.74
C ASP A 80 17.04 3.54 13.44
N ILE A 81 17.46 4.81 13.39
CA ILE A 81 18.15 5.41 12.25
C ILE A 81 19.40 6.13 12.78
N LYS A 82 20.56 5.66 12.36
CA LYS A 82 21.85 6.27 12.68
C LYS A 82 22.36 7.12 11.51
N LYS A 83 23.52 7.74 11.66
CA LYS A 83 24.10 8.63 10.64
C LYS A 83 24.34 7.94 9.29
N ASN A 84 24.81 6.70 9.21
CA ASN A 84 25.12 6.05 7.93
C ASN A 84 24.47 4.66 7.77
N SER A 85 23.52 4.35 8.63
CA SER A 85 22.93 3.03 8.75
C SER A 85 21.50 3.12 9.28
N LEU A 86 20.73 2.08 9.01
CA LEU A 86 19.42 1.89 9.60
C LEU A 86 19.46 0.62 10.45
N VAL A 87 18.68 0.59 11.54
CA VAL A 87 18.58 -0.59 12.40
C VAL A 87 17.23 -1.24 12.17
N MET A 88 17.27 -2.53 11.83
CA MET A 88 16.09 -3.36 11.64
C MET A 88 16.37 -4.76 12.19
N TRP A 89 15.43 -5.34 12.92
CA TRP A 89 15.59 -6.66 13.54
C TRP A 89 16.89 -6.77 14.36
N ASP A 90 17.16 -5.74 15.17
CA ASP A 90 18.36 -5.62 16.00
C ASP A 90 19.69 -5.72 15.22
N THR A 91 19.63 -5.57 13.89
CA THR A 91 20.78 -5.60 12.99
C THR A 91 20.98 -4.24 12.36
N GLU A 92 22.21 -3.76 12.39
CA GLU A 92 22.60 -2.51 11.74
C GLU A 92 22.92 -2.75 10.27
N ILE A 93 22.21 -2.04 9.40
CA ILE A 93 22.30 -2.18 7.94
C ILE A 93 22.89 -0.88 7.38
N PRO A 94 24.13 -0.90 6.85
CA PRO A 94 24.73 0.26 6.22
C PRO A 94 23.94 0.71 4.99
N LEU A 95 23.73 2.02 4.84
CA LEU A 95 22.98 2.58 3.72
C LEU A 95 23.61 2.27 2.36
N ARG A 96 24.94 2.14 2.33
CA ARG A 96 25.72 1.79 1.14
C ARG A 96 25.39 0.39 0.60
N ASP A 97 24.94 -0.51 1.47
CA ASP A 97 24.65 -1.90 1.11
C ASP A 97 23.23 -2.04 0.56
N ILE A 98 22.40 -0.98 0.65
CA ILE A 98 21.04 -0.95 0.13
C ILE A 98 21.07 -0.60 -1.35
N ARG A 99 20.74 -1.58 -2.19
CA ARG A 99 20.70 -1.42 -3.66
C ARG A 99 19.41 -0.81 -4.16
N LYS A 100 18.27 -1.23 -3.59
CA LYS A 100 16.94 -0.78 -4.05
C LYS A 100 15.99 -0.65 -2.88
N ILE A 101 15.12 0.35 -2.93
CA ILE A 101 13.97 0.49 -2.03
C ILE A 101 12.69 0.31 -2.84
N ARG A 102 11.78 -0.52 -2.35
CA ARG A 102 10.45 -0.73 -2.90
C ARG A 102 9.43 -0.02 -2.02
N LEU A 103 8.71 0.91 -2.63
CA LEU A 103 7.64 1.66 -2.00
C LEU A 103 6.30 1.13 -2.49
N THR A 104 5.47 0.73 -1.55
CA THR A 104 4.06 0.48 -1.81
C THR A 104 3.38 1.83 -1.89
N ASN A 105 2.69 2.10 -3.00
CA ASN A 105 1.90 3.32 -3.10
C ASN A 105 0.65 3.13 -2.24
N THR A 106 0.60 3.80 -1.09
CA THR A 106 -0.53 3.75 -0.15
C THR A 106 -1.35 5.04 -0.23
N SER A 107 -1.52 5.62 -1.42
CA SER A 107 -2.43 6.76 -1.55
C SER A 107 -3.88 6.26 -1.48
N PRO A 108 -4.80 6.97 -0.81
CA PRO A 108 -6.21 6.59 -0.74
C PRO A 108 -6.83 6.36 -2.13
N VAL A 109 -6.46 7.22 -3.09
CA VAL A 109 -6.87 7.11 -4.49
C VAL A 109 -6.39 5.80 -5.11
N SER A 110 -5.12 5.44 -4.90
CA SER A 110 -4.55 4.20 -5.44
C SER A 110 -5.15 2.94 -4.81
N SER A 111 -5.50 3.00 -3.52
CA SER A 111 -6.22 1.93 -2.83
C SER A 111 -7.66 1.77 -3.36
N GLY A 112 -8.38 2.88 -3.56
CA GLY A 112 -9.72 2.87 -4.15
C GLY A 112 -9.74 2.31 -5.57
N LEU A 113 -8.79 2.71 -6.41
CA LEU A 113 -8.64 2.17 -7.77
C LEU A 113 -8.31 0.66 -7.77
N GLN A 114 -7.50 0.18 -6.81
CA GLN A 114 -7.25 -1.24 -6.66
C GLN A 114 -8.50 -2.01 -6.25
N PHE A 115 -9.28 -1.47 -5.31
CA PHE A 115 -10.53 -2.08 -4.89
C PHE A 115 -11.53 -2.16 -6.05
N LEU A 116 -11.76 -1.04 -6.73
CA LEU A 116 -12.65 -0.99 -7.90
C LEU A 116 -12.17 -1.94 -9.00
N GLY A 117 -10.87 -1.98 -9.27
CA GLY A 117 -10.31 -2.90 -10.25
C GLY A 117 -10.50 -4.37 -9.89
N ARG A 118 -10.38 -4.74 -8.60
CA ARG A 118 -10.69 -6.10 -8.13
C ARG A 118 -12.18 -6.42 -8.25
N LEU A 119 -13.05 -5.46 -7.95
CA LEU A 119 -14.50 -5.61 -8.04
C LEU A 119 -14.93 -5.80 -9.50
N LEU A 120 -14.46 -4.95 -10.42
CA LEU A 120 -14.72 -5.09 -11.86
C LEU A 120 -14.18 -6.40 -12.42
N LYS A 121 -12.97 -6.81 -12.02
CA LYS A 121 -12.39 -8.07 -12.47
C LYS A 121 -13.16 -9.29 -11.97
N SER A 122 -13.48 -9.33 -10.68
CA SER A 122 -14.20 -10.47 -10.09
C SER A 122 -15.66 -10.53 -10.55
N GLY A 123 -16.37 -9.40 -10.48
CA GLY A 123 -17.75 -9.29 -10.96
C GLY A 123 -17.85 -9.55 -12.47
N GLY A 124 -17.01 -8.91 -13.27
CA GLY A 124 -16.95 -9.14 -14.71
C GLY A 124 -16.69 -10.61 -15.04
N LEU A 125 -15.74 -11.27 -14.37
CA LEU A 125 -15.40 -12.67 -14.65
C LEU A 125 -16.55 -13.61 -14.28
N LEU A 126 -17.19 -13.40 -13.13
CA LEU A 126 -18.38 -14.16 -12.74
C LEU A 126 -19.49 -14.04 -13.80
N PHE A 127 -19.79 -12.81 -14.22
CA PHE A 127 -20.85 -12.59 -15.20
C PHE A 127 -20.47 -13.04 -16.61
N THR A 128 -19.19 -12.99 -17.00
CA THR A 128 -18.73 -13.56 -18.28
C THR A 128 -18.82 -15.08 -18.28
N VAL A 129 -18.50 -15.76 -17.18
CA VAL A 129 -18.65 -17.22 -17.08
C VAL A 129 -20.12 -17.63 -17.15
N VAL A 130 -21.00 -16.94 -16.42
CA VAL A 130 -22.45 -17.21 -16.46
C VAL A 130 -23.05 -16.87 -17.83
N GLY A 131 -22.70 -15.71 -18.38
CA GLY A 131 -23.17 -15.27 -19.70
C GLY A 131 -22.64 -16.13 -20.84
N GLY A 132 -21.38 -16.56 -20.77
CA GLY A 132 -20.78 -17.50 -21.72
C GLY A 132 -21.37 -18.89 -21.62
N GLY A 133 -21.66 -19.37 -20.41
CA GLY A 133 -22.38 -20.63 -20.20
C GLY A 133 -23.77 -20.60 -20.85
N ASN A 134 -24.54 -19.53 -20.64
CA ASN A 134 -25.84 -19.36 -21.30
C ASN A 134 -25.69 -19.25 -22.83
N TYR A 135 -24.72 -18.47 -23.32
CA TYR A 135 -24.46 -18.32 -24.76
C TYR A 135 -24.14 -19.66 -25.45
N LEU A 136 -23.41 -20.56 -24.79
CA LEU A 136 -23.08 -21.88 -25.33
C LEU A 136 -24.24 -22.89 -25.27
N LEU A 137 -25.21 -22.67 -24.39
CA LEU A 137 -26.37 -23.55 -24.21
C LEU A 137 -27.59 -23.10 -25.01
N ASP A 138 -27.63 -21.82 -25.43
CA ASP A 138 -28.67 -21.30 -26.32
C ASP A 138 -28.39 -21.69 -27.78
N VAL A 139 -29.44 -22.20 -28.45
CA VAL A 139 -29.40 -22.59 -29.87
C VAL A 139 -29.32 -21.36 -30.79
N GLU A 140 -29.91 -20.23 -30.35
CA GLU A 140 -29.83 -18.93 -31.02
C GLU A 140 -29.61 -17.83 -29.97
N PRO A 141 -28.34 -17.51 -29.64
CA PRO A 141 -28.07 -16.47 -28.67
C PRO A 141 -28.44 -15.10 -29.23
N GLY A 142 -29.43 -14.44 -28.61
CA GLY A 142 -29.87 -13.09 -29.02
C GLY A 142 -28.78 -12.02 -28.84
N GLU A 143 -28.92 -10.90 -29.55
CA GLU A 143 -27.99 -9.74 -29.47
C GLU A 143 -27.75 -9.25 -28.04
N ASN A 144 -28.75 -9.37 -27.16
CA ASN A 144 -28.65 -9.00 -25.75
C ASN A 144 -27.61 -9.84 -24.99
N THR A 145 -27.48 -11.14 -25.31
CA THR A 145 -26.52 -12.06 -24.67
C THR A 145 -25.09 -11.71 -25.08
N LEU A 146 -24.87 -11.41 -26.37
CA LEU A 146 -23.57 -11.00 -26.89
C LEU A 146 -23.14 -9.63 -26.35
N THR A 147 -24.09 -8.70 -26.25
CA THR A 147 -23.88 -7.37 -25.65
C THR A 147 -23.50 -7.48 -24.18
N PHE A 148 -24.21 -8.32 -23.41
CA PHE A 148 -23.90 -8.59 -22.00
C PHE A 148 -22.51 -9.22 -21.83
N LEU A 149 -22.16 -10.21 -22.66
CA LEU A 149 -20.85 -10.85 -22.64
C LEU A 149 -19.73 -9.84 -22.94
N THR A 150 -19.96 -8.92 -23.88
CA THR A 150 -19.02 -7.86 -24.23
C THR A 150 -18.80 -6.87 -23.08
N TYR A 151 -19.86 -6.42 -22.41
CA TYR A 151 -19.73 -5.53 -21.24
C TYR A 151 -19.03 -6.21 -20.06
N THR A 152 -19.33 -7.48 -19.80
CA THR A 152 -18.72 -8.22 -18.69
C THR A 152 -17.25 -8.53 -18.98
N ALA A 153 -16.89 -8.91 -20.21
CA ALA A 153 -15.52 -9.14 -20.63
C ALA A 153 -14.70 -7.83 -20.60
N SER A 154 -15.27 -6.71 -21.07
CA SER A 154 -14.61 -5.41 -20.98
C SER A 154 -14.42 -4.94 -19.53
N ALA A 155 -15.36 -5.23 -18.63
CA ALA A 155 -15.18 -4.99 -17.19
C ALA A 155 -14.01 -5.79 -16.60
N VAL A 156 -13.79 -7.04 -17.04
CA VAL A 156 -12.61 -7.83 -16.64
C VAL A 156 -11.32 -7.16 -17.08
N VAL A 157 -11.24 -6.74 -18.34
CA VAL A 157 -10.06 -6.07 -18.90
C VAL A 157 -9.81 -4.74 -18.19
N ALA A 158 -10.84 -3.91 -17.99
CA ALA A 158 -10.76 -2.66 -17.25
C ALA A 158 -10.27 -2.88 -15.83
N GLY A 159 -10.81 -3.90 -15.13
CA GLY A 159 -10.37 -4.27 -13.79
C GLY A 159 -8.90 -4.69 -13.71
N GLN A 160 -8.43 -5.44 -14.71
CA GLN A 160 -7.03 -5.84 -14.82
C GLN A 160 -6.09 -4.65 -15.04
N ILE A 161 -6.48 -3.67 -15.87
CA ILE A 161 -5.70 -2.45 -16.11
C ILE A 161 -5.63 -1.59 -14.84
N LEU A 162 -6.75 -1.41 -14.15
CA LEU A 162 -6.83 -0.61 -12.92
C LEU A 162 -5.95 -1.19 -11.81
N THR A 163 -6.03 -2.51 -11.60
CA THR A 163 -5.18 -3.19 -10.61
C THR A 163 -3.70 -3.17 -10.99
N SER A 164 -3.38 -3.26 -12.28
CA SER A 164 -2.01 -3.22 -12.78
C SER A 164 -1.35 -1.83 -12.70
N THR A 165 -2.15 -0.75 -12.74
CA THR A 165 -1.61 0.62 -12.75
C THR A 165 -1.12 1.06 -11.37
N SER A 166 -1.67 0.50 -10.29
CA SER A 166 -1.28 0.80 -8.91
C SER A 166 -0.06 -0.02 -8.42
N ARG A 167 0.98 -0.14 -9.25
CA ARG A 167 2.17 -0.95 -8.92
C ARG A 167 3.11 -0.25 -7.94
N ASN A 168 3.72 -1.08 -7.08
CA ASN A 168 4.82 -0.72 -6.21
C ASN A 168 5.96 -0.07 -7.01
N ARG A 169 6.45 1.08 -6.54
CA ARG A 169 7.57 1.78 -7.18
C ARG A 169 8.89 1.28 -6.60
N THR A 170 9.81 0.91 -7.47
CA THR A 170 11.15 0.46 -7.07
C THR A 170 12.17 1.53 -7.43
N TYR A 171 12.89 2.03 -6.44
CA TYR A 171 13.92 3.03 -6.57
C TYR A 171 15.29 2.39 -6.46
N LYS A 172 16.11 2.50 -7.51
CA LYS A 172 17.51 2.07 -7.48
C LYS A 172 18.34 3.15 -6.79
N ILE A 173 19.06 2.76 -5.74
CA ILE A 173 19.94 3.62 -4.95
C ILE A 173 21.31 3.70 -5.66
N ASN A 174 22.01 4.82 -5.51
CA ASN A 174 23.33 5.12 -6.11
C ASN A 174 23.40 5.20 -7.64
N GLN A 175 22.29 5.06 -8.35
CA GLN A 175 22.22 5.32 -9.80
C GLN A 175 21.49 6.63 -10.12
N ARG A 176 20.20 6.68 -9.77
CA ARG A 176 19.34 7.85 -10.04
C ARG A 176 18.78 8.46 -8.76
N ASN A 177 18.69 7.68 -7.69
CA ASN A 177 18.14 8.12 -6.41
C ASN A 177 19.23 7.99 -5.36
N ARG A 178 19.27 8.92 -4.41
CA ARG A 178 20.21 8.89 -3.28
C ARG A 178 19.42 8.65 -2.00
N LEU A 179 19.93 7.74 -1.19
CA LEU A 179 19.41 7.49 0.15
C LEU A 179 20.37 8.12 1.13
N LYS A 180 19.87 9.04 1.96
CA LYS A 180 20.68 9.73 2.96
C LYS A 180 19.90 9.88 4.26
N THR A 181 20.62 10.03 5.34
CA THR A 181 20.09 10.39 6.65
C THR A 181 20.17 11.91 6.80
N ILE A 182 19.19 12.48 7.49
CA ILE A 182 19.15 13.91 7.80
C ILE A 182 18.82 14.02 9.28
N GLU A 183 19.55 14.88 9.98
CA GLU A 183 19.30 15.18 11.38
C GLU A 183 17.98 15.95 11.52
N GLN A 184 17.18 15.55 12.50
CA GLN A 184 15.91 16.16 12.82
C GLN A 184 16.14 17.29 13.82
N PHE A 185 16.03 18.52 13.36
CA PHE A 185 15.99 19.69 14.23
C PHE A 185 14.57 19.83 14.78
N TRP A 186 14.45 19.79 16.11
CA TRP A 186 13.24 20.13 16.86
C TRP A 186 13.41 21.50 17.49
#